data_AF-A0A8D2GQD0-F1
#
_entry.id   AF-A0A8D2GQD0-F1
#
_cell.length_a   1.000
_cell.length_b   1.000
_cell.length_c   1.000
_cell.angle_alpha   90.00
_cell.angle_beta   90.00
_cell.angle_gamma   90.00
#
_symmetry.space_group_name_H-M   'P 1'
#
loop_
_entity.id
_entity.type
_entity.pdbx_description
1 polymer ?
#
loop_
_entity_poly.entity_id
_entity_poly.type
_entity_poly.pdbx_seq_one_letter_code
_entity_poly.pdbx_strand_id
1 'polypeptide(L)'
;IILLVSRTLNFFGEKGQQIWELTVAVQKIFGFPEGSVELYAEKMATRGLCAIAQAESLQYKLLGGLAVQRAYYGELDFIMESATHQY
;
A
#
# COMPACT_ATOMS: atom_id res chain seq x y z
N ILE A 1 14.55 -6.03 3.40
CA ILE A 1 13.71 -5.24 2.44
C ILE A 1 12.59 -4.59 3.24
N ILE A 2 12.35 -3.28 3.06
CA ILE A 2 11.27 -2.55 3.76
C ILE A 2 10.14 -2.29 2.76
N LEU A 3 8.92 -2.66 3.13
CA LEU A 3 7.71 -2.46 2.37
C LEU A 3 6.91 -1.34 3.01
N LEU A 4 6.74 -0.25 2.29
CA LEU A 4 5.88 0.86 2.69
C LEU A 4 4.43 0.49 2.40
N VAL A 5 3.63 0.34 3.45
CA VAL A 5 2.24 -0.13 3.35
C VAL A 5 1.28 0.86 4.00
N SER A 6 0.10 0.99 3.38
CA SER A 6 -0.98 1.85 3.89
C SER A 6 -1.59 1.33 5.20
N ARG A 7 -1.71 0.01 5.34
CA ARG A 7 -2.20 -0.69 6.54
C ARG A 7 -1.28 -1.85 6.88
N THR A 8 -0.43 -1.67 7.88
CA THR A 8 0.53 -2.69 8.33
C THR A 8 -0.16 -3.97 8.82
N LEU A 9 -1.29 -3.85 9.53
CA LEU A 9 -2.01 -5.03 10.05
C LEU A 9 -2.50 -5.98 8.95
N ASN A 10 -3.08 -5.44 7.87
CA ASN A 10 -3.51 -6.25 6.72
C ASN A 10 -2.33 -6.94 6.03
N PHE A 11 -1.13 -6.36 6.12
CA PHE A 11 0.07 -6.92 5.51
C PHE A 11 0.66 -8.07 6.34
N PHE A 12 0.60 -7.98 7.68
CA PHE A 12 1.09 -9.06 8.54
C PHE A 12 0.19 -10.30 8.53
N GLY A 13 -1.10 -10.15 8.22
CA GLY A 13 -2.07 -11.25 8.23
C GLY A 13 -2.26 -11.86 9.63
N GLU A 14 -2.88 -13.04 9.71
CA GLU A 14 -3.02 -13.74 10.98
C GLU A 14 -1.65 -14.20 11.50
N LYS A 15 -1.28 -13.74 12.71
CA LYS A 15 -0.04 -14.13 13.41
C LYS A 15 1.26 -13.95 12.60
N GLY A 16 1.30 -13.06 11.60
CA GLY A 16 2.50 -12.84 10.79
C GLY A 16 2.72 -13.88 9.68
N GLN A 17 1.73 -14.71 9.36
CA GLN A 17 1.87 -15.75 8.34
C GLN A 17 2.18 -15.17 6.95
N GLN A 18 1.51 -14.08 6.58
CA GLN A 18 1.57 -13.52 5.24
C GLN A 18 2.95 -12.90 4.92
N ILE A 19 3.60 -12.28 5.91
CA ILE A 19 4.97 -11.76 5.75
C ILE A 19 6.00 -12.88 5.64
N TRP A 20 5.77 -14.01 6.33
CA TRP A 20 6.63 -15.18 6.23
C TRP A 20 6.53 -15.83 4.85
N GLU A 21 5.31 -16.03 4.34
CA GLU A 21 5.07 -16.57 2.99
C GLU A 21 5.73 -15.72 1.91
N LEU A 22 5.61 -14.39 2.00
CA LEU A 22 6.29 -13.46 1.10
C LEU A 22 7.81 -13.58 1.18
N THR A 23 8.36 -13.73 2.39
CA THR A 23 9.81 -13.88 2.58
C THR A 23 10.32 -15.15 1.92
N VAL A 24 9.61 -16.27 2.11
CA VAL A 24 9.93 -17.56 1.48
C VAL A 24 9.80 -17.48 -0.05
N ALA A 25 8.78 -16.80 -0.56
CA ALA A 25 8.58 -16.62 -2.00
C ALA A 25 9.75 -15.85 -2.63
N VAL A 26 10.17 -14.74 -2.02
CA VAL A 26 11.33 -13.95 -2.48
C VAL A 26 12.61 -14.78 -2.42
N GLN A 27 12.84 -15.52 -1.33
CA GLN A 27 14.02 -16.38 -1.21
C GLN A 27 14.07 -17.45 -2.32
N LYS A 28 12.94 -18.10 -2.61
CA LYS A 28 12.85 -19.13 -3.65
C LYS A 28 12.99 -18.57 -5.07
N ILE A 29 12.34 -17.46 -5.39
CA ILE A 29 12.34 -16.86 -6.74
C ILE A 29 13.75 -16.37 -7.11
N PHE A 30 14.46 -15.76 -6.15
CA PHE A 30 15.76 -15.17 -6.39
C PHE A 30 16.94 -16.05 -5.96
N GLY A 31 16.68 -17.25 -5.42
CA GLY A 31 17.71 -18.20 -5.02
C GLY A 31 18.53 -17.77 -3.81
N PHE A 32 17.96 -16.96 -2.90
CA PHE A 32 18.66 -16.54 -1.69
C PHE A 32 18.72 -17.67 -0.66
N PRO A 33 19.84 -17.79 0.09
CA PRO A 33 19.94 -18.75 1.18
C PRO A 33 18.96 -18.41 2.31
N GLU A 34 18.46 -19.43 3.02
CA GLU A 34 17.51 -19.25 4.11
C GLU A 34 18.04 -18.29 5.18
N GLY A 35 17.18 -17.37 5.63
CA GLY A 35 17.52 -16.38 6.67
C GLY A 35 18.38 -15.20 6.20
N SER A 36 18.81 -15.15 4.93
CA SER A 36 19.59 -14.02 4.41
C SER A 36 18.77 -12.78 4.06
N VAL A 37 17.45 -12.94 3.88
CA VAL A 37 16.53 -11.86 3.52
C VAL A 37 15.39 -11.83 4.53
N GLU A 38 15.15 -10.64 5.08
CA GLU A 38 14.03 -10.33 5.96
C GLU A 38 13.17 -9.21 5.35
N LEU A 39 11.85 -9.35 5.46
CA LEU A 39 10.86 -8.34 5.07
C LEU A 39 10.37 -7.60 6.31
N TYR A 40 10.29 -6.27 6.19
CA TYR A 40 9.73 -5.39 7.20
C TYR A 40 8.61 -4.56 6.59
N ALA A 41 7.57 -4.26 7.37
CA ALA A 41 6.44 -3.46 6.92
C ALA A 41 6.40 -2.15 7.71
N GLU A 42 6.55 -1.04 7.00
CA GLU A 42 6.49 0.29 7.58
C GLU A 42 5.23 1.00 7.14
N LYS A 43 4.57 1.71 8.07
CA LYS A 43 3.34 2.44 7.77
C LYS A 43 3.69 3.68 6.96
N MET A 44 3.04 3.85 5.81
CA MET A 44 3.20 5.03 4.98
C MET A 44 2.65 6.27 5.70
N ALA A 45 3.52 7.25 5.96
CA ALA A 45 3.16 8.46 6.71
C ALA A 45 2.15 9.34 5.97
N THR A 46 2.33 9.52 4.66
CA THR A 46 1.57 10.49 3.85
C THR A 46 0.85 9.80 2.70
N ARG A 47 0.01 8.81 3.02
CA ARG A 47 -0.80 8.07 2.02
C ARG A 47 -1.60 9.01 1.11
N GLY A 48 -2.06 10.14 1.64
CA GLY A 48 -2.78 11.20 0.90
C GLY A 48 -2.00 11.77 -0.29
N LEU A 49 -0.66 11.75 -0.24
CA LEU A 49 0.22 12.27 -1.29
C LEU A 49 0.91 11.17 -2.11
N CYS A 50 0.73 9.90 -1.76
CA CYS A 50 1.32 8.80 -2.52
C CYS A 50 0.55 8.56 -3.82
N ALA A 51 1.17 8.86 -4.96
CA ALA A 51 0.54 8.69 -6.28
C ALA A 51 -0.02 7.27 -6.50
N ILE A 52 0.69 6.23 -6.06
CA ILE A 52 0.24 4.83 -6.20
C ILE A 52 -1.00 4.59 -5.34
N ALA A 53 -1.00 5.04 -4.09
CA ALA A 53 -2.14 4.86 -3.20
C ALA A 53 -3.39 5.64 -3.67
N GLN A 54 -3.19 6.81 -4.30
CA GLN A 54 -4.26 7.58 -4.91
C GLN A 54 -4.82 6.90 -6.16
N ALA A 55 -3.95 6.35 -7.00
CA ALA A 55 -4.38 5.58 -8.18
C ALA A 55 -5.16 4.32 -7.80
N GLU A 56 -4.69 3.57 -6.79
CA GLU A 56 -5.42 2.42 -6.25
C GLU A 56 -6.78 2.84 -5.66
N SER A 57 -6.82 3.94 -4.91
CA SER A 57 -8.08 4.47 -4.35
C SER A 57 -9.09 4.83 -5.44
N LEU A 58 -8.63 5.50 -6.51
CA LEU A 58 -9.45 5.80 -7.68
C LEU A 58 -9.96 4.52 -8.37
N GLN A 59 -9.08 3.53 -8.56
CA GLN A 59 -9.43 2.23 -9.13
C GLN A 59 -10.53 1.54 -8.29
N TYR A 60 -10.41 1.53 -6.97
CA TYR A 60 -11.45 0.97 -6.09
C TYR A 60 -12.79 1.69 -6.22
N LYS A 61 -12.79 3.03 -6.30
CA LYS A 61 -14.01 3.83 -6.47
C LYS A 61 -14.70 3.52 -7.81
N LEU A 62 -13.93 3.39 -8.89
CA LEU A 62 -14.45 3.06 -10.22
C LEU A 62 -14.99 1.63 -10.31
N LEU A 63 -14.26 0.66 -9.76
CA LEU A 63 -14.72 -0.73 -9.68
C LEU A 63 -15.96 -0.88 -8.79
N GLY A 64 -16.11 -0.03 -7.78
CA GLY A 64 -17.31 0.07 -6.94
C GLY A 64 -18.53 0.71 -7.63
N GLY A 65 -18.43 1.07 -8.91
CA GLY A 65 -19.54 1.61 -9.70
C GLY A 65 -19.76 3.12 -9.50
N LEU A 66 -18.83 3.84 -8.87
CA LEU A 66 -18.93 5.29 -8.78
C LEU A 66 -18.72 5.93 -10.16
N ALA A 67 -19.56 6.90 -10.50
CA ALA A 67 -19.43 7.65 -11.75
C ALA A 67 -18.03 8.30 -11.85
N VAL A 68 -17.41 8.19 -13.02
CA VAL A 68 -16.00 8.60 -13.26
C VAL A 68 -15.72 10.02 -12.80
N GLN A 69 -16.61 10.97 -13.11
CA GLN A 69 -16.45 12.37 -12.70
C GLN A 69 -16.45 12.53 -11.17
N ARG A 70 -17.36 11.84 -10.48
CA ARG A 70 -17.44 11.91 -9.01
C ARG A 70 -16.21 11.29 -8.36
N ALA A 71 -15.71 10.18 -8.90
CA ALA A 71 -14.52 9.53 -8.41
C ALA A 71 -13.28 10.42 -8.60
N TYR A 72 -13.12 11.00 -9.79
CA TYR A 72 -11.99 11.87 -10.13
C TYR A 72 -11.95 13.15 -9.27
N TYR A 73 -13.05 13.91 -9.23
CA TYR A 73 -13.09 15.15 -8.45
C TYR A 73 -12.95 14.89 -6.94
N GLY A 74 -13.52 13.78 -6.45
CA GLY A 74 -13.36 13.39 -5.05
C GLY A 74 -11.92 13.03 -4.68
N GLU A 75 -11.13 12.44 -5.59
CA GLU A 75 -9.70 12.23 -5.32
C GLU A 75 -8.86 13.49 -5.43
N LEU A 76 -9.16 14.36 -6.40
CA LEU A 76 -8.46 15.65 -6.48
C LEU A 76 -8.63 16.46 -5.19
N ASP A 77 -9.87 16.54 -4.69
CA ASP A 77 -10.18 17.26 -3.46
C ASP A 77 -9.44 16.65 -2.26
N PHE A 78 -9.45 15.31 -2.13
CA PHE A 78 -8.73 14.61 -1.08
C PHE A 78 -7.21 14.84 -1.11
N ILE A 79 -6.60 14.86 -2.29
CA ILE A 79 -5.17 15.15 -2.46
C ILE A 79 -4.87 16.59 -2.03
N MET A 80 -5.72 17.54 -2.44
CA MET A 80 -5.54 18.95 -2.10
C MET A 80 -5.70 19.19 -0.59
N GLU A 81 -6.68 18.58 0.06
CA GLU A 81 -6.84 18.65 1.53
C GLU A 81 -5.65 18.02 2.27
N SER A 82 -5.13 16.89 1.76
CA SER A 82 -3.98 16.22 2.35
C SER A 82 -2.70 17.06 2.25
N ALA A 83 -2.54 17.82 1.16
CA ALA A 83 -1.38 18.68 0.95
C ALA A 83 -1.38 19.92 1.85
N THR A 84 -2.55 20.46 2.20
CA THR A 84 -2.66 21.66 3.05
C THR A 84 -2.39 21.37 4.53
N HIS A 85 -2.69 20.18 5.02
CA HIS A 85 -2.47 19.77 6.41
C HIS A 85 -1.02 19.37 6.73
N GLN A 86 -0.13 19.37 5.74
CA GLN A 86 1.28 19.00 5.90
C GLN A 86 2.23 20.18 6.09
N TYR A 87 1.71 21.42 6.11
CA TYR A 87 2.46 22.65 6.34
C TYR A 87 2.10 23.31 7.67
#